data_AF-A0A078AXH8-F1
#
_entry.id   AF-A0A078AXH8-F1
#
_cell.length_a   1.000
_cell.length_b   1.000
_cell.length_c   1.000
_cell.angle_alpha   90.00
_cell.angle_beta   90.00
_cell.angle_gamma   90.00
#
_symmetry.space_group_name_H-M   'P 1'
#
loop_
_entity.id
_entity.type
_entity.pdbx_description
1 polymer ?
#
loop_
_entity_poly.entity_id
_entity_poly.type
_entity_poly.pdbx_seq_one_letter_code
_entity_poly.pdbx_strand_id
1 'polypeptide(L)'
;MEGPQLNDDQRSRIQAILNYWYIPGSDRNGDIDPSLFKKWFGASAETDAEITQNFKEDLLKLANGDHEAWKHDKEGKLAAVILCDQFTRNIFRKNKQAFDYDHIAMEIVKSISDEEFSTYALQEQGFLILPYEHDERLESQVKSTELADLMMKNALAIPDVAQGILRYAEQLKKYTEQHKATIDQFGRYPHRNEVLERESTPEEVEYLKTAERYGQ
;
A
#
# COMPACT_ATOMS: atom_id res chain seq x y z
N MET A 1 -3.12 -28.46 6.15
CA MET A 1 -1.78 -28.39 6.79
C MET A 1 -1.64 -26.98 7.29
N GLU A 2 -1.39 -26.78 8.59
CA GLU A 2 -1.05 -25.45 9.11
C GLU A 2 0.25 -25.01 8.43
N GLY A 3 0.30 -23.77 7.93
CA GLY A 3 1.48 -23.20 7.27
C GLY A 3 2.67 -23.08 8.24
N PRO A 4 3.86 -22.71 7.74
CA PRO A 4 5.02 -22.45 8.59
C PRO A 4 4.68 -21.40 9.67
N GLN A 5 5.03 -21.70 10.92
CA GLN A 5 4.77 -20.80 12.06
C GLN A 5 5.87 -19.73 12.18
N LEU A 6 5.47 -18.52 12.60
CA LEU A 6 6.40 -17.44 12.89
C LEU A 6 7.25 -17.73 14.12
N ASN A 7 8.57 -17.57 13.98
CA ASN A 7 9.50 -17.53 15.11
C ASN A 7 9.51 -16.15 15.80
N ASP A 8 10.16 -16.06 16.97
CA ASP A 8 10.15 -14.85 17.80
C ASP A 8 10.78 -13.63 17.09
N ASP A 9 11.85 -13.85 16.32
CA ASP A 9 12.50 -12.79 15.54
C ASP A 9 11.53 -12.24 14.47
N GLN A 10 10.89 -13.13 13.71
CA GLN A 10 9.90 -12.77 12.70
C GLN A 10 8.73 -11.99 13.30
N ARG A 11 8.17 -12.43 14.45
CA ARG A 11 7.11 -11.68 15.16
C ARG A 11 7.59 -10.30 15.59
N SER A 12 8.82 -10.20 16.10
CA SER A 12 9.41 -8.93 16.50
C SER A 12 9.61 -7.98 15.31
N ARG A 13 10.02 -8.49 14.15
CA ARG A 13 10.20 -7.68 12.94
C ARG A 13 8.86 -7.19 12.38
N ILE A 14 7.84 -8.06 12.33
CA ILE A 14 6.46 -7.69 11.96
C ILE A 14 5.99 -6.52 12.83
N GLN A 15 6.14 -6.64 14.16
CA GLN A 15 5.72 -5.55 15.04
C GLN A 15 6.58 -4.29 14.95
N ALA A 16 7.87 -4.40 14.66
CA ALA A 16 8.69 -3.21 14.40
C ALA A 16 8.15 -2.40 13.21
N ILE A 17 7.75 -3.09 12.13
CA ILE A 17 7.18 -2.46 10.93
C ILE A 17 5.83 -1.82 11.24
N LEU A 18 4.91 -2.57 11.85
CA LEU A 18 3.57 -2.08 12.15
C LEU A 18 3.57 -0.95 13.19
N ASN A 19 4.46 -1.00 14.19
CA ASN A 19 4.61 0.08 15.18
C ASN A 19 5.32 1.31 14.61
N TYR A 20 6.14 1.16 13.57
CA TYR A 20 6.66 2.30 12.84
C TYR A 20 5.60 2.92 11.94
N TRP A 21 4.77 2.11 11.28
CA TRP A 21 3.79 2.60 10.32
C TRP A 21 2.55 3.22 10.98
N TYR A 22 2.04 2.61 12.05
CA TYR A 22 0.90 3.08 12.82
C TYR A 22 1.33 3.64 14.18
N ILE A 23 0.44 4.34 14.88
CA ILE A 23 0.69 4.73 16.27
C ILE A 23 0.46 3.49 17.16
N PRO A 24 1.45 3.04 17.96
CA PRO A 24 1.26 1.89 18.84
C PRO A 24 0.10 2.12 19.83
N GLY A 25 -0.82 1.18 19.90
CA GLY A 25 -1.99 1.24 20.80
C GLY A 25 -3.11 2.17 20.36
N SER A 26 -3.01 2.85 19.21
CA SER A 26 -4.13 3.62 18.66
C SER A 26 -5.22 2.70 18.11
N ASP A 27 -6.48 3.14 18.18
CA ASP A 27 -7.56 2.51 17.45
C ASP A 27 -7.41 2.76 15.93
N ARG A 28 -7.05 1.70 15.19
CA ARG A 28 -6.88 1.74 13.73
C ARG A 28 -8.20 1.78 12.95
N ASN A 29 -9.35 1.74 13.63
CA ASN A 29 -10.66 2.08 13.06
C ASN A 29 -11.10 3.50 13.44
N GLY A 30 -10.35 4.19 14.29
CA GLY A 30 -10.67 5.52 14.79
C GLY A 30 -10.08 6.64 13.93
N ASP A 31 -10.11 7.86 14.49
CA ASP A 31 -9.50 9.02 13.86
C ASP A 31 -8.00 8.79 13.56
N ILE A 32 -7.56 9.31 12.42
CA ILE A 32 -6.19 9.21 11.97
C ILE A 32 -5.45 10.48 12.37
N ASP A 33 -4.35 10.32 13.10
CA ASP A 33 -3.48 11.45 13.45
C ASP A 33 -2.92 12.10 12.16
N PRO A 34 -3.02 13.43 12.00
CA PRO A 34 -2.52 14.13 10.80
C PRO A 34 -1.04 13.88 10.49
N SER A 35 -0.22 13.58 11.50
CA SER A 35 1.19 13.23 11.31
C SER A 35 1.38 11.91 10.54
N LEU A 36 0.43 10.98 10.66
CA LEU A 36 0.45 9.73 9.89
C LEU A 36 0.24 9.98 8.40
N PHE A 37 -0.70 10.86 8.02
CA PHE A 37 -0.88 11.22 6.60
C PHE A 37 0.40 11.80 6.00
N LYS A 38 1.11 12.63 6.75
CA LYS A 38 2.41 13.18 6.31
C LYS A 38 3.45 12.07 6.13
N LYS A 39 3.48 11.09 7.03
CA LYS A 39 4.42 9.94 6.95
C LYS A 39 4.08 8.98 5.81
N TRP A 40 2.80 8.69 5.61
CA TRP A 40 2.33 7.72 4.62
C TRP A 40 2.38 8.26 3.20
N PHE A 41 1.94 9.50 2.98
CA PHE A 41 1.74 10.05 1.64
C PHE A 41 2.60 11.29 1.34
N GLY A 42 3.37 11.76 2.31
CA GLY A 42 4.32 12.86 2.11
C GLY A 42 5.71 12.38 1.69
N ALA A 43 6.46 13.25 1.02
CA ALA A 43 7.88 13.05 0.75
C ALA A 43 8.72 13.78 1.82
N SER A 44 9.62 13.06 2.49
CA SER A 44 10.56 13.60 3.49
C SER A 44 11.85 12.78 3.45
N ALA A 45 13.00 13.48 3.33
CA ALA A 45 14.31 12.84 3.33
C ALA A 45 14.61 12.18 4.68
N GLU A 46 14.07 12.74 5.76
CA GLU A 46 14.15 12.17 7.12
C GLU A 46 13.41 10.83 7.19
N THR A 47 12.14 10.78 6.76
CA THR A 47 11.36 9.53 6.69
C THR A 47 12.03 8.49 5.79
N ASP A 48 12.58 8.91 4.65
CA ASP A 48 13.28 7.99 3.73
C ASP A 48 14.52 7.38 4.37
N ALA A 49 15.31 8.19 5.09
CA ALA A 49 16.50 7.73 5.79
C ALA A 49 16.15 6.76 6.93
N GLU A 50 15.13 7.09 7.73
CA GLU A 50 14.64 6.23 8.82
C GLU A 50 14.14 4.87 8.29
N ILE A 51 13.32 4.88 7.23
CA ILE A 51 12.80 3.64 6.65
C ILE A 51 13.94 2.80 6.08
N THR A 52 14.87 3.44 5.37
CA THR A 52 16.02 2.75 4.77
C THR A 52 16.91 2.12 5.84
N GLN A 53 17.24 2.87 6.90
CA GLN A 53 18.12 2.39 7.95
C GLN A 53 17.51 1.22 8.73
N ASN A 54 16.21 1.25 9.00
CA ASN A 54 15.58 0.32 9.91
C ASN A 54 14.97 -0.92 9.23
N PHE A 55 14.58 -0.84 7.96
CA PHE A 55 13.73 -1.86 7.31
C PHE A 55 14.21 -2.36 5.96
N LYS A 56 15.28 -1.78 5.39
CA LYS A 56 15.82 -2.26 4.11
C LYS A 56 16.29 -3.72 4.20
N GLU A 57 16.85 -4.14 5.34
CA GLU A 57 17.27 -5.52 5.54
C GLU A 57 16.06 -6.49 5.57
N ASP A 58 14.95 -6.10 6.20
CA ASP A 58 13.72 -6.91 6.22
C ASP A 58 13.15 -7.07 4.82
N LEU A 59 13.13 -6.00 4.01
CA LEU A 59 12.70 -6.06 2.61
C LEU A 59 13.55 -7.07 1.82
N LEU A 60 14.87 -7.04 1.97
CA LEU A 60 15.77 -7.95 1.26
C LEU A 60 15.58 -9.42 1.71
N LYS A 61 15.40 -9.66 3.01
CA LYS A 61 15.11 -11.00 3.54
C LYS A 61 13.76 -11.54 3.06
N LEU A 62 12.72 -10.70 3.10
CA LEU A 62 11.40 -11.04 2.58
C LEU A 62 11.47 -11.43 1.09
N ALA A 63 12.18 -10.63 0.28
CA ALA A 63 12.34 -10.89 -1.15
C ALA A 63 13.16 -12.16 -1.46
N ASN A 64 14.06 -12.57 -0.57
CA ASN A 64 14.81 -13.83 -0.70
C ASN A 64 14.02 -15.07 -0.24
N GLY A 65 12.79 -14.90 0.27
CA GLY A 65 11.94 -15.99 0.74
C GLY A 65 12.15 -16.39 2.20
N ASP A 66 12.97 -15.66 2.97
CA ASP A 66 13.30 -15.97 4.37
C ASP A 66 12.09 -15.80 5.33
N HIS A 67 10.99 -15.26 4.82
CA HIS A 67 9.82 -14.86 5.59
C HIS A 67 8.51 -15.46 5.05
N GLU A 68 8.57 -16.65 4.42
CA GLU A 68 7.37 -17.33 3.88
C GLU A 68 6.25 -17.51 4.93
N ALA A 69 6.61 -17.69 6.20
CA ALA A 69 5.65 -17.75 7.31
C ALA A 69 4.77 -16.49 7.45
N TRP A 70 5.24 -15.32 7.00
CA TRP A 70 4.48 -14.07 7.07
C TRP A 70 3.24 -14.13 6.18
N LYS A 71 3.30 -14.85 5.06
CA LYS A 71 2.16 -15.00 4.14
C LYS A 71 0.99 -15.78 4.75
N HIS A 72 1.21 -16.47 5.86
CA HIS A 72 0.18 -17.25 6.56
C HIS A 72 -0.32 -16.57 7.85
N ASP A 73 0.26 -15.43 8.22
CA ASP A 73 -0.12 -14.65 9.39
C ASP A 73 -0.75 -13.33 8.94
N LYS A 74 -1.84 -12.92 9.59
CA LYS A 74 -2.58 -11.71 9.22
C LYS A 74 -1.72 -10.44 9.34
N GLU A 75 -1.01 -10.27 10.45
CA GLU A 75 -0.12 -9.12 10.66
C GLU A 75 1.11 -9.24 9.77
N GLY A 76 1.60 -10.46 9.55
CA GLY A 76 2.69 -10.76 8.62
C GLY A 76 2.37 -10.32 7.18
N LYS A 77 1.18 -10.65 6.66
CA LYS A 77 0.71 -10.20 5.34
C LYS A 77 0.69 -8.68 5.23
N LEU A 78 0.11 -7.99 6.22
CA LEU A 78 0.05 -6.53 6.24
C LEU A 78 1.45 -5.89 6.28
N ALA A 79 2.33 -6.38 7.15
CA ALA A 79 3.71 -5.87 7.25
C ALA A 79 4.48 -6.07 5.95
N ALA A 80 4.31 -7.23 5.30
CA ALA A 80 4.94 -7.51 4.02
C ALA A 80 4.40 -6.62 2.89
N VAL A 81 3.09 -6.33 2.85
CA VAL A 81 2.52 -5.34 1.92
C VAL A 81 3.12 -3.95 2.15
N ILE A 82 3.19 -3.49 3.41
CA ILE A 82 3.80 -2.19 3.74
C ILE A 82 5.28 -2.14 3.31
N LEU A 83 6.05 -3.21 3.54
CA LEU A 83 7.45 -3.27 3.11
C LEU A 83 7.59 -3.19 1.59
N CYS A 84 6.87 -4.03 0.86
CA CYS A 84 7.06 -4.21 -0.58
C CYS A 84 6.38 -3.13 -1.43
N ASP A 85 5.31 -2.53 -0.94
CA ASP A 85 4.56 -1.50 -1.66
C ASP A 85 4.90 -0.10 -1.14
N GLN A 86 4.89 0.15 0.17
CA GLN A 86 5.09 1.50 0.70
C GLN A 86 6.58 1.82 0.88
N PHE A 87 7.31 1.00 1.65
CA PHE A 87 8.68 1.34 2.02
C PHE A 87 9.63 1.35 0.83
N THR A 88 9.41 0.53 -0.19
CA THR A 88 10.19 0.56 -1.44
C THR A 88 10.17 1.93 -2.12
N ARG A 89 9.05 2.64 -2.06
CA ARG A 89 8.88 3.99 -2.61
C ARG A 89 9.65 5.05 -1.80
N ASN A 90 9.94 4.79 -0.53
CA ASN A 90 10.85 5.59 0.30
C ASN A 90 12.33 5.19 0.10
N ILE A 91 12.64 3.88 0.17
CA ILE A 91 14.00 3.32 0.11
C ILE A 91 14.67 3.60 -1.23
N PHE A 92 13.90 3.53 -2.32
CA PHE A 92 14.38 3.68 -3.68
C PHE A 92 13.72 4.87 -4.38
N ARG A 93 13.41 5.94 -3.64
CA ARG A 93 12.75 7.13 -4.20
C ARG A 93 13.46 7.62 -5.48
N LYS A 94 12.66 7.94 -6.52
CA LYS A 94 13.14 8.36 -7.86
C LYS A 94 14.03 7.33 -8.57
N ASN A 95 13.92 6.05 -8.22
CA ASN A 95 14.63 4.94 -8.87
C ASN A 95 13.62 3.84 -9.24
N LYS A 96 13.84 3.17 -10.37
CA LYS A 96 12.98 2.06 -10.83
C LYS A 96 12.87 0.91 -9.82
N GLN A 97 13.88 0.76 -8.96
CA GLN A 97 13.87 -0.23 -7.89
C GLN A 97 12.71 -0.04 -6.90
N ALA A 98 12.06 1.12 -6.87
CA ALA A 98 10.84 1.34 -6.08
C ALA A 98 9.68 0.41 -6.48
N PHE A 99 9.69 -0.12 -7.72
CA PHE A 99 8.63 -0.98 -8.25
C PHE A 99 9.00 -2.47 -8.30
N ASP A 100 10.28 -2.81 -8.06
CA ASP A 100 10.79 -4.18 -8.25
C ASP A 100 10.07 -5.20 -7.36
N TYR A 101 9.47 -4.76 -6.26
CA TYR A 101 8.82 -5.61 -5.26
C TYR A 101 7.28 -5.53 -5.28
N ASP A 102 6.68 -4.73 -6.17
CA ASP A 102 5.21 -4.60 -6.29
C ASP A 102 4.55 -5.97 -6.51
N HIS A 103 5.23 -6.89 -7.21
CA HIS A 103 4.74 -8.24 -7.46
C HIS A 103 4.56 -9.07 -6.17
N ILE A 104 5.41 -8.87 -5.16
CA ILE A 104 5.32 -9.57 -3.86
C ILE A 104 4.10 -9.06 -3.09
N ALA A 105 3.94 -7.72 -3.02
CA ALA A 105 2.75 -7.12 -2.41
C ALA A 105 1.49 -7.62 -3.12
N MET A 106 1.52 -7.74 -4.45
CA MET A 106 0.40 -8.27 -5.21
C MET A 106 0.07 -9.74 -4.94
N GLU A 107 1.07 -10.60 -4.81
CA GLU A 107 0.86 -12.01 -4.45
C GLU A 107 0.13 -12.11 -3.10
N ILE A 108 0.54 -11.28 -2.14
CA ILE A 108 -0.03 -11.28 -0.78
C ILE A 108 -1.48 -10.82 -0.80
N VAL A 109 -1.79 -9.66 -1.39
CA VAL A 109 -3.18 -9.16 -1.36
C VAL A 109 -4.12 -10.05 -2.17
N LYS A 110 -3.64 -10.73 -3.22
CA LYS A 110 -4.42 -11.73 -3.96
C LYS A 110 -4.72 -13.00 -3.13
N SER A 111 -3.95 -13.26 -2.07
CA SER A 111 -4.20 -14.37 -1.13
C SER A 111 -5.24 -14.05 -0.06
N ILE A 112 -5.67 -12.79 0.05
CA ILE A 112 -6.63 -12.33 1.06
C ILE A 112 -8.03 -12.36 0.44
N SER A 113 -8.95 -13.12 1.03
CA SER A 113 -10.36 -13.10 0.60
C SER A 113 -11.06 -11.83 1.05
N ASP A 114 -12.21 -11.49 0.46
CA ASP A 114 -12.98 -10.31 0.86
C ASP A 114 -13.47 -10.41 2.32
N GLU A 115 -13.74 -11.63 2.81
CA GLU A 115 -14.05 -11.88 4.22
C GLU A 115 -12.83 -11.64 5.11
N GLU A 116 -11.65 -12.14 4.74
CA GLU A 116 -10.41 -11.90 5.50
C GLU A 116 -10.05 -10.42 5.51
N PHE A 117 -10.13 -9.75 4.36
CA PHE A 117 -9.94 -8.30 4.19
C PHE A 117 -10.80 -7.51 5.17
N SER A 118 -12.07 -7.88 5.29
CA SER A 118 -13.02 -7.20 6.19
C SER A 118 -12.72 -7.40 7.67
N THR A 119 -11.78 -8.30 8.02
CA THR A 119 -11.30 -8.43 9.41
C THR A 119 -10.18 -7.45 9.76
N TYR A 120 -9.47 -6.87 8.79
CA TYR A 120 -8.44 -5.86 9.04
C TYR A 120 -9.07 -4.55 9.52
N ALA A 121 -8.34 -3.77 10.30
CA ALA A 121 -8.82 -2.44 10.68
C ALA A 121 -8.90 -1.53 9.45
N LEU A 122 -9.76 -0.51 9.46
CA LEU A 122 -10.00 0.35 8.31
C LEU A 122 -8.73 1.07 7.80
N GLN A 123 -7.85 1.53 8.71
CA GLN A 123 -6.56 2.10 8.28
C GLN A 123 -5.70 1.06 7.55
N GLU A 124 -5.76 -0.22 7.93
CA GLU A 124 -4.99 -1.32 7.34
C GLU A 124 -5.58 -1.76 6.00
N GLN A 125 -6.92 -1.83 5.90
CA GLN A 125 -7.66 -2.09 4.67
C GLN A 125 -7.20 -1.15 3.54
N GLY A 126 -6.97 0.12 3.86
CA GLY A 126 -6.45 1.09 2.89
C GLY A 126 -5.12 0.66 2.28
N PHE A 127 -4.16 0.19 3.09
CA PHE A 127 -2.86 -0.28 2.59
C PHE A 127 -2.93 -1.61 1.84
N LEU A 128 -3.94 -2.44 2.09
CA LEU A 128 -4.18 -3.66 1.32
C LEU A 128 -4.81 -3.37 -0.05
N ILE A 129 -5.43 -2.20 -0.24
CA ILE A 129 -5.97 -1.75 -1.53
C ILE A 129 -4.86 -1.20 -2.43
N LEU A 130 -3.87 -0.50 -1.85
CA LEU A 130 -2.84 0.22 -2.61
C LEU A 130 -2.05 -0.63 -3.62
N PRO A 131 -1.66 -1.89 -3.35
CA PRO A 131 -1.00 -2.70 -4.37
C PRO A 131 -1.84 -2.87 -5.64
N TYR A 132 -3.16 -3.06 -5.51
CA TYR A 132 -4.06 -3.11 -6.67
C TYR A 132 -4.14 -1.77 -7.40
N GLU A 133 -4.20 -0.67 -6.64
CA GLU A 133 -4.19 0.69 -7.18
C GLU A 133 -2.88 1.01 -7.91
N HIS A 134 -1.75 0.49 -7.46
CA HIS A 134 -0.44 0.73 -8.08
C HIS A 134 -0.17 -0.13 -9.31
N ASP A 135 -1.00 -1.12 -9.59
CA ASP A 135 -0.78 -2.07 -10.65
C ASP A 135 -1.39 -1.63 -11.99
N GLU A 136 -0.63 -1.71 -13.07
CA GLU A 136 -1.04 -1.19 -14.40
C GLU A 136 -2.01 -2.12 -15.15
N ARG A 137 -2.59 -3.16 -14.52
CA ARG A 137 -3.60 -4.03 -15.14
C ARG A 137 -5.02 -3.55 -14.83
N LEU A 138 -5.89 -3.56 -15.84
CA LEU A 138 -7.29 -3.17 -15.70
C LEU A 138 -8.04 -3.99 -14.63
N GLU A 139 -7.79 -5.30 -14.55
CA GLU A 139 -8.39 -6.18 -13.53
C GLU A 139 -8.03 -5.75 -12.11
N SER A 140 -6.80 -5.27 -11.89
CA SER A 140 -6.35 -4.77 -10.59
C SER A 140 -7.08 -3.49 -10.23
N GLN A 141 -7.25 -2.59 -11.21
CA GLN A 141 -7.98 -1.33 -11.01
C GLN A 141 -9.48 -1.54 -10.74
N VAL A 142 -10.09 -2.56 -11.33
CA VAL A 142 -11.46 -2.96 -10.96
C VAL A 142 -11.48 -3.45 -9.52
N LYS A 143 -10.56 -4.34 -9.14
CA LYS A 143 -10.51 -4.89 -7.78
C LYS A 143 -10.23 -3.82 -6.72
N SER A 144 -9.38 -2.82 -6.99
CA SER A 144 -9.13 -1.72 -6.06
C SER A 144 -10.41 -0.92 -5.77
N THR A 145 -11.21 -0.62 -6.81
CA THR A 145 -12.48 0.09 -6.64
C THR A 145 -13.52 -0.73 -5.86
N GLU A 146 -13.60 -2.04 -6.12
CA GLU A 146 -14.49 -2.95 -5.37
C GLU A 146 -14.10 -3.04 -3.88
N LEU A 147 -12.80 -3.13 -3.58
CA LEU A 147 -12.31 -3.17 -2.20
C LEU A 147 -12.48 -1.82 -1.49
N ALA A 148 -12.36 -0.69 -2.20
CA ALA A 148 -12.66 0.61 -1.63
C ALA A 148 -14.15 0.77 -1.28
N ASP A 149 -15.05 0.22 -2.11
CA ASP A 149 -16.48 0.14 -1.79
C ASP A 149 -16.75 -0.76 -0.58
N LEU A 150 -16.06 -1.90 -0.49
CA LEU A 150 -16.15 -2.79 0.66
C LEU A 150 -15.63 -2.13 1.94
N MET A 151 -14.51 -1.42 1.88
CA MET A 151 -13.98 -0.64 3.00
C MET A 151 -14.96 0.44 3.46
N MET A 152 -15.58 1.16 2.53
CA MET A 152 -16.62 2.15 2.86
C MET A 152 -17.81 1.49 3.56
N LYS A 153 -18.27 0.34 3.06
CA LYS A 153 -19.33 -0.44 3.70
C LYS A 153 -18.94 -0.89 5.11
N ASN A 154 -17.70 -1.38 5.29
CA ASN A 154 -17.17 -1.77 6.59
C ASN A 154 -17.13 -0.59 7.56
N ALA A 155 -16.73 0.59 7.09
CA ALA A 155 -16.69 1.81 7.91
C ALA A 155 -18.09 2.25 8.36
N LEU A 156 -19.06 2.25 7.44
CA LEU A 156 -20.45 2.62 7.74
C LEU A 156 -21.16 1.60 8.66
N ALA A 157 -20.63 0.38 8.77
CA ALA A 157 -21.15 -0.64 9.69
C ALA A 157 -20.68 -0.43 11.15
N ILE A 158 -19.67 0.42 11.38
CA ILE A 158 -19.19 0.74 12.74
C ILE A 158 -20.12 1.80 13.36
N PRO A 159 -20.76 1.53 14.51
CA PRO A 159 -21.53 2.54 15.23
C PRO A 159 -20.65 3.71 15.65
N ASP A 160 -21.14 4.94 15.48
CA ASP A 160 -20.43 6.17 15.81
C ASP A 160 -19.01 6.27 15.21
N VAL A 161 -18.84 5.72 14.00
CA VAL A 161 -17.56 5.70 13.27
C VAL A 161 -16.92 7.09 13.24
N ALA A 162 -15.62 7.13 13.51
CA ALA A 162 -14.86 8.36 13.58
C ALA A 162 -14.84 9.08 12.22
N GLN A 163 -14.96 10.40 12.23
CA GLN A 163 -15.04 11.18 10.99
C GLN A 163 -13.73 11.14 10.19
N GLY A 164 -12.59 11.03 10.86
CA GLY A 164 -11.28 10.90 10.22
C GLY A 164 -11.17 9.63 9.38
N ILE A 165 -11.66 8.49 9.87
CA ILE A 165 -11.59 7.24 9.12
C ILE A 165 -12.57 7.20 7.95
N LEU A 166 -13.75 7.81 8.10
CA LEU A 166 -14.71 7.96 6.99
C LEU A 166 -14.11 8.81 5.88
N ARG A 167 -13.53 9.96 6.21
CA ARG A 167 -12.85 10.82 5.21
C ARG A 167 -11.69 10.12 4.55
N TYR A 168 -10.99 9.24 5.25
CA TYR A 168 -9.92 8.43 4.65
C TYR A 168 -10.50 7.43 3.63
N ALA A 169 -11.56 6.70 3.99
CA ALA A 169 -12.24 5.79 3.06
C ALA A 169 -12.81 6.52 1.82
N GLU A 170 -13.41 7.69 2.00
CA GLU A 170 -13.93 8.52 0.89
C GLU A 170 -12.80 8.97 -0.05
N GLN A 171 -11.68 9.43 0.51
CA GLN A 171 -10.52 9.83 -0.27
C GLN A 171 -9.93 8.65 -1.03
N LEU A 172 -9.75 7.50 -0.37
CA LEU A 172 -9.21 6.30 -1.01
C LEU A 172 -10.11 5.86 -2.17
N LYS A 173 -11.44 5.82 -1.97
CA LYS A 173 -12.38 5.53 -3.06
C LYS A 173 -12.19 6.47 -4.25
N LYS A 174 -12.11 7.78 -4.01
CA LYS A 174 -11.84 8.76 -5.08
C LYS A 174 -10.51 8.47 -5.79
N TYR A 175 -9.43 8.16 -5.06
CA TYR A 175 -8.14 7.85 -5.65
C TYR A 175 -8.17 6.58 -6.50
N THR A 176 -8.83 5.51 -6.05
CA THR A 176 -8.99 4.29 -6.86
C THR A 176 -9.71 4.56 -8.18
N GLU A 177 -10.74 5.43 -8.18
CA GLU A 177 -11.45 5.84 -9.39
C GLU A 177 -10.56 6.67 -10.34
N GLN A 178 -9.72 7.57 -9.80
CA GLN A 178 -8.77 8.37 -10.58
C GLN A 178 -7.65 7.51 -11.20
N HIS A 179 -7.12 6.55 -10.43
CA HIS A 179 -6.11 5.60 -10.90
C HIS A 179 -6.68 4.70 -11.99
N LYS A 180 -7.89 4.18 -11.80
CA LYS A 180 -8.59 3.39 -12.81
C LYS A 180 -8.80 4.18 -14.09
N ALA A 181 -9.27 5.43 -14.00
CA ALA A 181 -9.47 6.29 -15.18
C ALA A 181 -8.17 6.52 -15.97
N THR A 182 -7.04 6.65 -15.27
CA THR A 182 -5.72 6.79 -15.89
C THR A 182 -5.33 5.50 -16.65
N ILE A 183 -5.55 4.33 -16.05
CA ILE A 183 -5.29 3.04 -16.70
C ILE A 183 -6.29 2.77 -17.85
N ASP A 184 -7.56 3.14 -17.71
CA ASP A 184 -8.54 3.04 -18.81
C ASP A 184 -8.11 3.87 -20.02
N GLN A 185 -7.52 5.05 -19.78
CA GLN A 185 -7.11 5.97 -20.83
C GLN A 185 -5.78 5.57 -21.50
N PHE A 186 -4.77 5.21 -20.70
CA PHE A 186 -3.39 5.03 -21.20
C PHE A 186 -2.89 3.58 -21.14
N GLY A 187 -3.58 2.69 -20.42
CA GLY A 187 -3.15 1.32 -20.17
C GLY A 187 -1.95 1.19 -19.23
N ARG A 188 -1.47 2.30 -18.67
CA ARG A 188 -0.30 2.42 -17.78
C ARG A 188 -0.32 3.77 -17.06
N TYR A 189 0.60 3.99 -16.12
CA TYR A 189 0.82 5.29 -15.49
C TYR A 189 1.88 6.12 -16.23
N PRO A 190 1.51 7.18 -16.96
CA PRO A 190 2.48 8.00 -17.70
C PRO A 190 3.56 8.61 -16.80
N HIS A 191 3.25 8.88 -15.52
CA HIS A 191 4.20 9.39 -14.53
C HIS A 191 5.42 8.48 -14.32
N ARG A 192 5.26 7.17 -14.57
CA ARG A 192 6.35 6.20 -14.43
C ARG A 192 7.22 6.07 -15.68
N ASN A 193 6.86 6.73 -16.79
CA ASN A 193 7.55 6.55 -18.06
C ASN A 193 9.04 6.91 -17.95
N GLU A 194 9.39 8.04 -17.33
CA GLU A 194 10.78 8.46 -17.17
C GLU A 194 11.60 7.46 -16.35
N VAL A 195 11.10 7.08 -15.17
CA VAL A 195 11.82 6.17 -14.26
C VAL A 195 11.88 4.73 -14.79
N LEU A 196 10.88 4.29 -15.56
CA LEU A 196 10.85 2.98 -16.22
C LEU A 196 11.45 2.98 -17.63
N GLU A 197 12.08 4.08 -18.06
CA GLU A 197 12.74 4.22 -19.37
C GLU A 197 11.79 3.93 -20.55
N ARG A 198 10.50 4.33 -20.44
CA ARG A 198 9.47 4.20 -21.48
C ARG A 198 9.35 5.51 -22.26
N GLU A 199 9.16 5.41 -23.57
CA GLU A 199 8.81 6.57 -24.39
C GLU A 199 7.34 6.97 -24.13
N SER A 200 7.13 8.25 -23.82
CA SER A 200 5.78 8.81 -23.66
C SER A 200 5.16 9.16 -25.02
N THR A 201 3.88 8.87 -25.20
CA THR A 201 3.12 9.33 -26.37
C THR A 201 2.86 10.84 -26.30
N PRO A 202 2.51 11.51 -27.42
CA PRO A 202 2.12 12.92 -27.38
C PRO A 202 0.96 13.21 -26.42
N GLU A 203 -0.02 12.32 -26.33
CA GLU A 203 -1.18 12.43 -25.42
C GLU A 203 -0.75 12.32 -23.96
N GLU A 204 0.17 11.38 -23.66
CA GLU A 204 0.74 11.22 -22.32
C GLU A 204 1.55 12.46 -21.91
N VAL A 205 2.32 13.05 -22.84
CA VAL A 205 3.07 14.29 -22.59
C VAL A 205 2.14 15.46 -22.28
N GLU A 206 1.01 15.57 -22.98
CA GLU A 206 0.02 16.62 -22.69
C GLU A 206 -0.65 16.40 -21.33
N TYR A 207 -1.04 15.17 -21.02
CA TYR A 207 -1.62 14.79 -19.74
C TYR A 207 -0.68 15.12 -18.56
N LEU A 208 0.61 14.81 -18.68
CA LEU A 208 1.60 15.05 -17.64
C LEU A 208 1.81 16.52 -17.27
N LYS A 209 1.32 17.48 -18.08
CA LYS A 209 1.40 18.92 -17.77
C LYS A 209 0.46 19.34 -16.65
N THR A 210 -0.67 18.65 -16.49
CA THR A 210 -1.73 19.01 -15.55
C THR A 210 -2.07 17.89 -14.56
N ALA A 211 -1.54 16.68 -14.78
CA ALA A 211 -1.82 15.54 -13.93
C ALA A 211 -1.25 15.71 -12.51
N GLU A 212 -2.06 15.30 -11.52
CA GLU A 212 -1.63 15.17 -10.13
C GLU A 212 -0.53 14.10 -10.02
N ARG A 213 0.45 14.32 -9.14
CA ARG A 213 1.53 13.35 -8.89
C ARG A 213 1.29 12.65 -7.56
N TYR A 214 1.19 11.33 -7.59
CA TYR A 214 0.90 10.51 -6.40
C TYR A 214 2.19 10.10 -5.66
N GLY A 215 2.92 11.08 -5.12
CA GLY A 215 4.01 10.83 -4.16
C GLY A 215 5.27 10.13 -4.71
N GLN A 216 5.40 9.98 -6.03
CA GLN A 216 6.58 9.45 -6.72
C GLN A 216 7.38 10.56 -7.43
#